data_AF-A0A811TC13-F1
#
_entry.id   AF-A0A811TC13-F1
#
_cell.length_a   1.000
_cell.length_b   1.000
_cell.length_c   1.000
_cell.angle_alpha   90.00
_cell.angle_beta   90.00
_cell.angle_gamma   90.00
#
_symmetry.space_group_name_H-M   'P 1'
#
loop_
_entity.id
_entity.type
_entity.pdbx_description
1 polymer ?
#
loop_
_entity_poly.entity_id
_entity_poly.type
_entity_poly.pdbx_seq_one_letter_code
_entity_poly.pdbx_strand_id
1 'polypeptide(L)'
;MAQIDTNKCTGCGVCVKICPDGFEVKEKKAVLKNSSAECIDEAAAACPVGAITSDSNLWWQDRHVIPARGGRRKRQGRGGGRMR
;
A
#
# COMPACT_ATOMS: atom_id res chain seq x y z
N MET A 1 -6.84 -11.98 -9.79
CA MET A 1 -8.30 -11.78 -9.56
C MET A 1 -8.51 -11.14 -8.20
N ALA A 2 -9.58 -10.36 -8.01
CA ALA A 2 -9.86 -9.68 -6.75
C ALA A 2 -11.33 -9.76 -6.34
N GLN A 3 -11.55 -9.83 -5.04
CA GLN A 3 -12.87 -9.96 -4.41
C GLN A 3 -13.03 -8.95 -3.27
N ILE A 4 -14.25 -8.47 -3.07
CA ILE A 4 -14.59 -7.50 -2.02
C ILE A 4 -15.54 -8.16 -1.03
N ASP A 5 -15.16 -8.10 0.24
CA ASP A 5 -15.98 -8.59 1.35
C ASP A 5 -16.90 -7.48 1.86
N THR A 6 -18.18 -7.51 1.46
CA THR A 6 -19.15 -6.46 1.79
C THR A 6 -19.50 -6.37 3.28
N ASN A 7 -19.15 -7.39 4.07
CA ASN A 7 -19.31 -7.37 5.52
C ASN A 7 -18.24 -6.53 6.22
N LYS A 8 -17.02 -6.55 5.69
CA LYS A 8 -15.89 -5.77 6.22
C LYS A 8 -15.80 -4.39 5.55
N CYS A 9 -16.30 -4.26 4.32
CA CYS A 9 -16.29 -3.00 3.59
C CYS A 9 -17.15 -1.95 4.30
N THR A 10 -16.50 -0.89 4.77
CA THR A 10 -17.16 0.26 5.42
C THR A 10 -17.55 1.36 4.43
N GLY A 11 -17.27 1.19 3.14
CA GLY A 11 -17.55 2.23 2.14
C GLY A 11 -16.60 3.41 2.16
N CYS A 12 -15.37 3.25 2.67
CA CYS A 12 -14.39 4.33 2.79
C CYS A 12 -14.03 5.02 1.45
N GLY A 13 -14.21 4.32 0.32
CA GLY A 13 -13.95 4.87 -1.02
C GLY A 13 -12.48 5.05 -1.39
N VAL A 14 -11.55 4.53 -0.58
CA VAL A 14 -10.10 4.63 -0.87
C VAL A 14 -9.72 3.85 -2.14
N CYS A 15 -10.38 2.72 -2.39
CA CYS A 15 -10.13 1.88 -3.57
C CYS A 15 -10.44 2.60 -4.88
N VAL A 16 -11.50 3.43 -4.93
CA VAL A 16 -11.88 4.21 -6.13
C VAL A 16 -10.94 5.40 -6.33
N LYS A 17 -10.37 5.95 -5.26
CA LYS A 17 -9.34 7.01 -5.37
C LYS A 17 -8.04 6.47 -5.97
N ILE A 18 -7.71 5.21 -5.70
CA ILE A 18 -6.49 4.57 -6.20
C ILE A 18 -6.72 3.98 -7.59
N CYS A 19 -7.85 3.32 -7.79
CA CYS A 19 -8.17 2.57 -9.00
C CYS A 19 -9.64 2.82 -9.38
N PRO A 20 -9.94 3.95 -10.04
CA PRO A 20 -11.30 4.32 -10.45
C PRO A 20 -11.85 3.41 -11.57
N ASP A 21 -10.96 2.79 -12.36
CA ASP A 21 -11.34 1.83 -13.41
C ASP A 21 -11.65 0.43 -12.84
N GLY A 22 -11.03 0.07 -11.71
CA GLY A 22 -11.19 -1.23 -11.06
C GLY A 22 -12.35 -1.30 -10.08
N PHE A 23 -12.57 -0.23 -9.31
CA PHE A 23 -13.55 -0.19 -8.23
C PHE A 23 -14.55 0.95 -8.42
N GLU A 24 -15.79 0.72 -8.00
CA GLU A 24 -16.88 1.69 -8.04
C GLU A 24 -17.63 1.66 -6.71
N VAL A 25 -17.90 2.80 -6.06
CA VAL A 25 -18.73 2.81 -4.84
C VAL A 25 -20.19 3.02 -5.22
N LYS A 26 -21.06 2.09 -4.82
CA LYS A 26 -22.52 2.23 -4.90
C LYS A 26 -23.12 2.01 -3.52
N GLU A 27 -24.05 2.88 -3.13
CA GLU A 27 -24.80 2.75 -1.86
C GLU A 27 -23.90 2.52 -0.63
N LYS A 28 -22.79 3.26 -0.53
CA LYS A 28 -21.81 3.13 0.57
C LYS A 28 -21.09 1.77 0.64
N LYS A 29 -21.12 0.96 -0.42
CA LYS A 29 -20.35 -0.27 -0.56
C LYS A 29 -19.48 -0.23 -1.81
N ALA A 30 -18.27 -0.76 -1.73
CA ALA A 30 -17.41 -0.90 -2.89
C ALA A 30 -17.87 -2.08 -3.74
N VAL A 31 -17.98 -1.84 -5.04
CA VAL A 31 -18.37 -2.80 -6.09
C VAL A 31 -17.18 -2.94 -7.03
N LEU A 32 -16.92 -4.16 -7.46
CA LEU A 32 -15.80 -4.48 -8.34
C LEU A 32 -16.25 -4.32 -9.80
N LYS A 33 -15.61 -3.43 -10.55
CA LYS A 33 -15.94 -3.13 -11.95
C LYS A 33 -15.02 -3.87 -12.90
N ASN A 34 -13.72 -3.83 -12.63
CA ASN A 34 -12.71 -4.55 -13.40
C ASN A 34 -11.78 -5.29 -12.44
N SER A 35 -11.82 -6.61 -12.46
CA SER A 35 -11.00 -7.51 -11.63
C SER A 35 -9.57 -7.69 -12.12
N SER A 36 -9.22 -7.10 -13.26
CA SER A 36 -7.94 -7.31 -13.95
C SER A 36 -7.10 -6.03 -14.07
N ALA A 37 -7.53 -4.93 -13.46
CA ALA A 37 -6.74 -3.71 -13.43
C ALA A 37 -5.49 -3.91 -12.55
N GLU A 38 -4.35 -3.44 -13.03
CA GLU A 38 -3.06 -3.47 -12.30
C GLU A 38 -3.09 -2.69 -10.98
N CYS A 39 -3.94 -1.66 -10.89
CA CYS A 39 -4.11 -0.84 -9.70
C CYS A 39 -4.90 -1.50 -8.56
N ILE A 40 -5.36 -2.74 -8.74
CA ILE A 40 -6.10 -3.47 -7.70
C ILE A 40 -5.21 -3.83 -6.52
N ASP A 41 -3.94 -4.12 -6.77
CA ASP A 41 -3.01 -4.51 -5.72
C ASP A 41 -2.69 -3.34 -4.78
N GLU A 42 -2.52 -2.14 -5.35
CA GLU A 42 -2.40 -0.91 -4.55
C GLU A 42 -3.69 -0.60 -3.79
N ALA A 43 -4.85 -0.78 -4.41
CA ALA A 43 -6.14 -0.58 -3.75
C ALA A 43 -6.36 -1.57 -2.60
N ALA A 44 -5.92 -2.83 -2.75
CA ALA A 44 -5.96 -3.86 -1.72
C ALA A 44 -5.02 -3.53 -0.55
N ALA A 45 -3.78 -3.10 -0.84
CA ALA A 45 -2.80 -2.69 0.17
C ALA A 45 -3.22 -1.45 0.96
N ALA A 46 -3.91 -0.51 0.32
CA ALA A 46 -4.41 0.70 0.96
C ALA A 46 -5.71 0.47 1.76
N CYS A 47 -6.35 -0.69 1.65
CA CYS A 47 -7.60 -0.96 2.33
C CYS A 47 -7.38 -1.10 3.85
N PRO A 48 -7.80 -0.14 4.69
CA PRO A 48 -7.45 -0.13 6.11
C PRO A 48 -8.11 -1.27 6.91
N VAL A 49 -9.21 -1.80 6.39
CA VAL A 49 -9.99 -2.89 6.99
C VAL A 49 -9.67 -4.25 6.38
N GLY A 50 -8.80 -4.32 5.38
CA GLY A 50 -8.49 -5.56 4.67
C GLY A 50 -9.73 -6.22 4.05
N ALA A 51 -10.66 -5.42 3.52
CA ALA A 51 -11.90 -5.93 2.92
C ALA A 51 -11.71 -6.43 1.48
N ILE A 52 -10.55 -6.18 0.87
CA ILE A 52 -10.24 -6.55 -0.51
C ILE A 52 -9.25 -7.71 -0.48
N THR A 53 -9.60 -8.82 -1.13
CA THR A 53 -8.73 -9.99 -1.28
C THR A 53 -8.28 -10.06 -2.73
N SER A 54 -7.00 -9.85 -3.01
CA SER A 54 -6.39 -10.08 -4.33
C SER A 54 -5.34 -11.18 -4.26
N ASP A 55 -5.18 -11.90 -5.38
CA ASP A 55 -4.27 -13.04 -5.53
C ASP A 55 -2.79 -12.69 -5.24
N SER A 56 -2.39 -11.44 -5.47
CA SER A 56 -1.03 -10.94 -5.27
C SER A 56 -0.62 -10.79 -3.81
N ASN A 57 -1.54 -10.99 -2.86
CA ASN A 57 -1.22 -10.91 -1.43
C ASN A 57 -0.49 -12.17 -0.89
N LEU A 58 -0.12 -13.10 -1.77
CA LEU A 58 0.81 -14.20 -1.51
C LEU A 58 2.12 -14.04 -2.29
N TRP A 59 2.90 -13.00 -1.95
CA TRP A 59 4.37 -13.07 -2.01
C TRP A 59 5.04 -12.09 -1.02
N TRP A 60 5.94 -12.63 -0.17
CA TRP A 60 6.84 -11.96 0.79
C TRP A 60 6.83 -10.41 0.80
N GLN A 61 6.09 -9.81 1.74
CA GLN A 61 5.95 -8.36 1.86
C GLN A 61 6.84 -7.78 2.97
N ASP A 62 8.11 -7.56 2.64
CA ASP A 62 9.06 -6.75 3.43
C ASP A 62 9.43 -5.43 2.71
N ARG A 63 8.75 -5.07 1.62
CA ARG A 63 9.23 -3.98 0.77
C ARG A 63 8.10 -3.12 0.23
N HIS A 64 7.69 -2.16 1.06
CA HIS A 64 7.36 -0.76 0.72
C HIS A 64 6.31 -0.19 1.68
N VAL A 65 6.73 0.07 2.92
CA VAL A 65 6.30 1.31 3.59
C VAL A 65 7.56 2.02 4.06
N ILE A 66 7.81 3.19 3.48
CA ILE A 66 8.98 4.04 3.72
C ILE A 66 9.02 4.39 5.21
N PRO A 67 10.06 4.03 6.00
CA PRO A 67 10.22 4.60 7.32
C PRO A 67 10.70 6.05 7.15
N ALA A 68 9.75 6.98 7.22
CA ALA A 68 10.04 8.37 7.55
C ALA A 68 10.65 8.41 8.96
N ARG A 69 11.98 8.39 9.05
CA ARG A 69 12.72 8.84 10.24
C ARG A 69 14.12 9.28 9.85
N GLY A 70 14.27 10.59 9.67
CA GLY A 70 15.56 11.23 9.44
C GLY A 70 16.54 11.05 10.60
N GLY A 71 17.81 11.34 10.31
CA GLY A 71 18.79 11.78 11.29
C GLY A 71 19.83 10.75 11.73
N ARG A 72 20.96 10.65 11.01
CA ARG A 72 22.25 10.40 11.67
C ARG A 72 23.42 11.02 10.93
N ARG A 73 23.82 12.20 11.42
CA ARG A 73 25.09 12.87 11.11
C ARG A 73 26.25 11.94 11.48
N LYS A 74 26.98 11.41 10.51
CA LYS A 74 28.36 10.93 10.76
C LYS A 74 29.35 12.00 10.32
N ARG A 75 29.57 12.96 11.22
CA ARG A 75 30.83 13.72 11.30
C ARG A 75 31.92 12.70 11.64
N GLN A 76 32.68 12.26 10.65
CA GLN A 76 33.93 11.53 10.87
C GLN A 76 35.07 12.50 10.62
N GLY A 77 35.35 13.31 11.64
CA GLY A 77 36.61 14.02 11.77
C GLY A 77 37.35 13.45 12.97
N ARG A 78 38.43 12.70 12.73
CA ARG A 78 39.60 12.59 13.61
C ARG A 78 40.82 12.29 12.74
N GLY A 79 41.73 13.26 12.68
CA GLY A 79 42.97 13.18 11.94
C GLY A 79 43.89 12.08 12.48
N GLY A 80 44.45 11.30 11.56
CA GLY A 80 45.57 10.41 11.80
C GLY A 80 46.86 11.23 11.84
N GLY A 81 47.69 10.94 12.84
CA GLY A 81 48.80 11.76 13.27
C GLY A 81 50.00 11.83 12.32
N ARG A 82 50.82 12.84 12.64
CA ARG A 82 52.18 13.07 12.14
C ARG A 82 53.03 11.81 12.31
N MET A 83 53.45 11.22 11.22
CA MET A 83 54.56 10.26 11.20
C MET A 83 55.80 11.05 10.77
N ARG A 84 56.84 10.92 11.59
CA ARG A 84 58.11 11.66 11.55
C ARG A 84 58.85 11.52 10.23
#